data_AF-A0A816KDN8-F1
#
_entry.id   AF-A0A816KDN8-F1
#
_cell.length_a   1.000
_cell.length_b   1.000
_cell.length_c   1.000
_cell.angle_alpha   90.00
_cell.angle_beta   90.00
_cell.angle_gamma   90.00
#
_symmetry.space_group_name_H-M   'P 1'
#
loop_
_entity.id
_entity.type
_entity.pdbx_description
1 polymer ?
#
loop_
_entity_poly.entity_id
_entity_poly.type
_entity_poly.pdbx_seq_one_letter_code
_entity_poly.pdbx_strand_id
1 'polypeptide(L)'
;MFKIDVKAKGNKIHASCKKTYFDRLEKKVPVGAWRNIDNFLVTNNGGSYKTTNHQYKIVFIPTTDITPSTLQEEKMFLSLVDFESIQSGKLDTTNLIDVIGQVFELGDLETVQCHVIKRYLAAFGESLLKQYTVSA
;
A
#
# COMPACT_ATOMS: atom_id res chain seq x y z
N MET A 1 -2.70 -3.58 -1.73
CA MET A 1 -1.75 -3.10 -2.74
C MET A 1 -2.36 -3.34 -4.12
N PHE A 2 -2.38 -2.33 -5.00
CA PHE A 2 -2.83 -2.50 -6.39
C PHE A 2 -1.67 -3.04 -7.22
N LYS A 3 -1.93 -4.01 -8.09
CA LYS A 3 -0.92 -4.54 -9.01
C LYS A 3 -0.97 -3.71 -10.29
N ILE A 4 0.11 -2.96 -10.55
CA ILE A 4 0.23 -2.04 -11.68
C ILE A 4 1.26 -2.62 -12.65
N ASP A 5 0.88 -2.78 -13.91
CA ASP A 5 1.82 -3.14 -14.97
C ASP A 5 2.50 -1.87 -15.50
N VAL A 6 3.81 -1.76 -15.28
CA VAL A 6 4.67 -0.81 -16.00
C VAL A 6 5.70 -1.65 -16.74
N LYS A 7 5.58 -1.67 -18.07
CA LYS A 7 6.26 -2.59 -19.00
C LYS A 7 7.71 -2.95 -18.59
N ALA A 8 7.95 -4.27 -18.54
CA ALA A 8 9.22 -5.00 -18.61
C ALA A 8 10.12 -5.16 -17.36
N LYS A 9 9.96 -4.41 -16.27
CA LYS A 9 10.61 -4.70 -14.97
C LYS A 9 9.69 -4.28 -13.82
N GLY A 10 8.78 -5.15 -13.41
CA GLY A 10 7.80 -4.85 -12.37
C GLY A 10 8.46 -4.33 -11.09
N ASN A 11 8.01 -3.16 -10.62
CA ASN A 11 8.42 -2.55 -9.36
C ASN A 11 7.19 -1.94 -8.67
N LYS A 12 7.22 -1.81 -7.34
CA LYS A 12 6.13 -1.17 -6.60
C LYS A 12 6.23 0.34 -6.75
N ILE A 13 5.11 0.97 -7.10
CA ILE A 13 4.97 2.43 -7.13
C ILE A 13 3.73 2.85 -6.35
N HIS A 14 3.85 3.92 -5.57
CA HIS A 14 2.70 4.53 -4.92
C HIS A 14 1.75 5.13 -5.96
N ALA A 15 0.45 4.94 -5.78
CA ALA A 15 -0.58 5.62 -6.55
C ALA A 15 -1.57 6.31 -5.60
N SER A 16 -1.92 7.56 -5.89
CA SER A 16 -2.86 8.35 -5.10
C SER A 16 -4.06 8.82 -5.92
N CYS A 17 -5.21 8.91 -5.25
CA CYS A 17 -6.50 9.24 -5.84
C CYS A 17 -7.21 10.29 -4.96
N LYS A 18 -7.57 11.44 -5.52
CA LYS A 18 -8.41 12.45 -4.86
C LYS A 18 -9.85 11.94 -4.77
N LYS A 19 -10.52 12.31 -3.68
CA LYS A 19 -11.92 11.96 -3.40
C LYS A 19 -12.88 12.30 -4.54
N THR A 20 -12.65 13.40 -5.26
CA THR A 20 -13.52 13.88 -6.34
C THR A 20 -13.73 12.89 -7.49
N TYR A 21 -12.81 11.94 -7.69
CA TYR A 21 -12.93 10.90 -8.71
C TYR A 21 -12.82 9.48 -8.14
N PHE A 22 -12.77 9.35 -6.80
CA PHE A 22 -12.67 8.06 -6.12
C PHE A 22 -13.89 7.18 -6.43
N ASP A 23 -15.10 7.71 -6.29
CA ASP A 23 -16.35 6.97 -6.50
C ASP A 23 -16.44 6.33 -7.90
N ARG A 24 -15.84 6.97 -8.91
CA ARG A 24 -15.76 6.45 -10.29
C ARG A 24 -14.70 5.37 -10.46
N LEU A 25 -13.56 5.51 -9.79
CA LEU A 25 -12.38 4.67 -10.00
C LEU A 25 -12.30 3.48 -9.04
N GLU A 26 -12.88 3.55 -7.85
CA GLU A 26 -12.80 2.54 -6.80
C GLU A 26 -13.19 1.15 -7.31
N LYS A 27 -14.33 1.05 -7.98
CA LYS A 27 -14.83 -0.23 -8.54
C LYS A 27 -13.92 -0.81 -9.62
N LYS A 28 -13.05 0.01 -10.23
CA LYS A 28 -12.08 -0.42 -11.25
C LYS A 28 -10.79 -0.99 -10.64
N VAL A 29 -10.55 -0.80 -9.35
CA VAL A 29 -9.33 -1.22 -8.66
C VAL A 29 -9.61 -2.25 -7.54
N PRO A 30 -10.08 -3.47 -7.86
CA PRO A 30 -10.19 -4.51 -6.84
C PRO A 30 -8.80 -4.96 -6.36
N VAL A 31 -8.70 -5.28 -5.07
CA VAL A 31 -7.46 -5.76 -4.45
C VAL A 31 -6.99 -7.05 -5.13
N GLY A 32 -5.69 -7.13 -5.42
CA GLY A 32 -5.05 -8.32 -5.99
C GLY A 32 -5.17 -8.49 -7.51
N ALA A 33 -6.00 -7.69 -8.18
CA ALA A 33 -6.20 -7.79 -9.62
C ALA A 33 -5.21 -6.91 -10.41
N TRP A 34 -4.73 -7.43 -11.55
CA TRP A 34 -3.91 -6.68 -12.50
C TRP A 34 -4.74 -5.70 -13.31
N ARG A 35 -4.26 -4.45 -13.41
CA ARG A 35 -4.91 -3.37 -14.16
C ARG A 35 -3.92 -2.62 -15.01
N ASN A 36 -4.38 -2.22 -16.19
CA ASN A 36 -3.72 -1.20 -16.99
C ASN A 36 -4.24 0.16 -16.53
N ILE A 37 -3.34 1.13 -16.40
CA ILE A 37 -3.67 2.50 -15.98
C ILE A 37 -3.13 3.43 -17.04
N ASP A 38 -4.01 4.24 -17.61
CA ASP A 38 -3.70 5.22 -18.65
C ASP A 38 -4.05 6.63 -18.18
N ASN A 39 -3.42 7.64 -18.79
CA ASN A 39 -3.66 9.06 -18.51
C ASN A 39 -3.49 9.42 -17.03
N PHE A 40 -2.27 9.37 -16.54
CA PHE A 40 -1.94 9.69 -15.15
C PHE A 40 -0.78 10.69 -15.08
N LEU A 41 -0.62 11.32 -13.91
CA LEU A 41 0.56 12.15 -13.63
C LEU A 41 1.59 11.35 -12.85
N VAL A 42 2.87 11.64 -13.11
CA VAL A 42 4.01 11.17 -12.34
C VAL A 42 4.56 12.35 -11.56
N THR A 43 4.74 12.19 -10.25
CA THR A 43 5.24 13.23 -9.35
C THR A 43 6.30 12.66 -8.42
N ASN A 44 7.10 13.50 -7.76
CA ASN A 44 8.06 13.03 -6.77
C ASN A 44 7.34 12.39 -5.57
N ASN A 45 7.87 11.25 -5.13
CA ASN A 45 7.40 10.53 -3.94
C ASN A 45 8.06 11.12 -2.67
N GLY A 46 7.73 12.38 -2.37
CA GLY A 46 8.16 13.07 -1.16
C GLY A 46 7.14 12.96 -0.02
N GLY A 47 7.55 13.39 1.17
CA GLY A 47 6.73 13.45 2.38
C GLY A 47 7.13 12.45 3.46
N SER A 48 6.49 12.55 4.62
CA SER A 48 6.78 11.72 5.80
C SER A 48 6.15 10.34 5.77
N TYR A 49 5.36 10.02 4.74
CA TYR A 49 4.70 8.72 4.58
C TYR A 49 4.82 8.24 3.13
N LYS A 50 5.66 7.24 2.92
CA LYS A 50 5.94 6.61 1.64
C LYS A 50 5.64 5.12 1.73
N THR A 51 4.82 4.62 0.81
CA THR A 51 4.48 3.19 0.75
C THR A 51 5.51 2.35 -0.02
N THR A 52 6.46 3.01 -0.68
CA THR A 52 7.51 2.41 -1.52
C THR A 52 8.72 3.32 -1.56
N ASN A 53 9.93 2.76 -1.71
CA ASN A 53 11.18 3.52 -1.92
C ASN A 53 11.34 4.13 -3.33
N HIS A 54 10.37 3.92 -4.21
CA HIS A 54 10.42 4.47 -5.57
C HIS A 54 10.44 6.01 -5.54
N GLN A 55 11.32 6.64 -6.33
CA GLN A 55 11.51 8.10 -6.35
C GLN A 55 10.26 8.86 -6.79
N TYR A 56 9.42 8.21 -7.59
CA TYR A 56 8.19 8.78 -8.14
C TYR A 56 6.93 8.07 -7.64
N LYS A 57 5.80 8.76 -7.72
CA LYS A 57 4.46 8.23 -7.48
C LYS A 57 3.50 8.63 -8.60
N ILE A 58 2.50 7.80 -8.81
CA ILE A 58 1.39 8.04 -9.73
C ILE A 58 0.31 8.86 -9.00
N VAL A 59 -0.25 9.82 -9.72
CA VAL A 59 -1.41 10.60 -9.27
C VAL A 59 -2.49 10.47 -10.32
N PHE A 60 -3.65 9.94 -9.91
CA PHE A 60 -4.81 9.87 -10.79
C PHE A 60 -5.31 11.30 -11.07
N ILE A 61 -5.79 11.50 -12.28
CA ILE A 61 -6.35 12.76 -12.79
C ILE A 61 -7.74 12.50 -13.35
N PRO A 62 -8.53 13.55 -13.66
CA PRO A 62 -9.90 13.37 -14.14
C PRO A 62 -10.01 12.43 -15.36
N THR A 63 -9.02 12.47 -16.24
CA THR A 63 -8.94 11.66 -17.47
C THR A 63 -8.29 10.30 -17.29
N THR A 64 -7.88 9.92 -16.06
CA THR A 64 -7.33 8.59 -15.79
C THR A 64 -8.34 7.53 -16.13
N ASP A 65 -7.88 6.54 -16.89
CA ASP A 65 -8.65 5.35 -17.20
C ASP A 65 -7.93 4.10 -16.67
N ILE A 66 -8.75 3.14 -16.26
CA ILE A 66 -8.31 1.90 -15.65
C ILE A 66 -9.07 0.77 -16.32
N THR A 67 -8.34 -0.17 -16.90
CA THR A 67 -8.90 -1.32 -17.63
C THR A 67 -8.31 -2.63 -17.10
N PRO A 68 -9.01 -3.76 -17.25
CA PRO A 68 -8.45 -5.07 -16.94
C PRO A 68 -7.17 -5.33 -17.73
N SER A 69 -6.14 -5.84 -17.06
CA SER A 69 -4.93 -6.32 -17.73
C SER A 69 -5.05 -7.81 -18.03
N THR A 70 -4.45 -8.25 -19.15
CA THR A 70 -4.25 -9.68 -19.46
C THR A 70 -3.04 -10.27 -18.74
N LEU A 71 -2.22 -9.43 -18.09
CA LEU A 71 -1.06 -9.88 -17.32
C LEU A 71 -1.50 -10.74 -16.13
N GLN A 72 -0.82 -11.86 -15.96
CA GLN A 72 -0.98 -12.75 -14.81
C GLN A 72 0.40 -13.07 -14.26
N GLU A 73 0.83 -12.29 -13.26
CA GLU A 73 2.06 -12.56 -12.53
C GLU A 73 1.78 -12.75 -11.02
N GLU A 74 2.42 -13.78 -10.46
CA GLU A 74 2.27 -14.21 -9.06
C GLU A 74 3.27 -13.52 -8.13
N LYS A 75 4.25 -12.79 -8.68
CA LYS A 75 5.21 -12.05 -7.86
C LYS A 75 4.47 -11.06 -6.95
N MET A 76 4.84 -11.09 -5.67
CA MET A 76 4.29 -10.20 -4.65
C MET A 76 5.05 -8.87 -4.54
N PHE A 77 6.21 -8.75 -5.21
CA PHE A 77 7.09 -7.57 -5.21
C PHE A 77 7.44 -7.09 -3.80
N LEU A 78 7.59 -8.01 -2.84
CA LEU A 78 7.94 -7.66 -1.47
C LEU A 78 9.39 -7.20 -1.37
N SER A 79 9.63 -6.21 -0.53
CA SER A 79 10.93 -5.69 -0.15
C SER A 79 11.13 -6.00 1.34
N LEU A 80 11.47 -7.27 1.61
CA LEU A 80 11.56 -7.80 2.97
C LEU A 80 12.69 -7.13 3.74
N VAL A 81 12.42 -6.83 5.00
CA VAL A 81 13.39 -6.34 5.98
C VAL A 81 13.51 -7.39 7.08
N ASP A 82 14.75 -7.70 7.49
CA ASP A 82 15.01 -8.63 8.59
C ASP A 82 14.69 -8.00 9.96
N PHE A 83 14.44 -8.87 10.95
CA PHE A 83 14.08 -8.44 12.30
C PHE A 83 15.20 -7.70 13.02
N GLU A 84 16.47 -8.03 12.75
CA GLU A 84 17.62 -7.35 13.36
C GLU A 84 17.64 -5.87 12.96
N SER A 85 17.40 -5.57 11.68
CA SER A 85 17.30 -4.22 11.15
C SER A 85 16.14 -3.45 11.78
N ILE A 86 14.98 -4.10 11.99
CA ILE A 86 13.83 -3.52 12.69
C ILE A 86 14.20 -3.18 14.14
N GLN A 87 14.78 -4.13 14.86
CA GLN A 87 15.18 -3.97 16.27
C GLN A 87 16.26 -2.91 16.46
N SER A 88 17.13 -2.72 15.46
CA SER A 88 18.19 -1.70 15.51
C SER A 88 17.65 -0.26 15.54
N GLY A 89 16.40 -0.03 15.13
CA GLY A 89 15.78 1.30 15.07
C GLY A 89 16.38 2.24 14.01
N LYS A 90 17.25 1.74 13.12
CA LYS A 90 17.97 2.56 12.11
C LYS A 90 17.23 2.69 10.78
N LEU A 91 16.07 2.06 10.64
CA LEU A 91 15.27 2.13 9.42
C LEU A 91 14.70 3.53 9.21
N ASP A 92 14.57 3.93 7.95
CA ASP A 92 13.88 5.17 7.59
C ASP A 92 12.40 5.08 7.97
N THR A 93 12.03 5.81 9.03
CA THR A 93 10.66 5.84 9.58
C THR A 93 9.64 6.49 8.65
N THR A 94 10.09 7.12 7.55
CA THR A 94 9.19 7.69 6.54
C THR A 94 8.72 6.68 5.50
N ASN A 95 9.31 5.48 5.46
CA ASN A 95 8.98 4.41 4.52
C ASN A 95 8.31 3.22 5.21
N LEU A 96 7.28 2.65 4.57
CA LEU A 96 6.75 1.35 4.96
C LEU A 96 7.76 0.23 4.62
N ILE A 97 7.78 -0.80 5.46
CA ILE A 97 8.58 -2.02 5.28
C ILE A 97 7.65 -3.22 5.06
N ASP A 98 8.12 -4.22 4.32
CA ASP A 98 7.46 -5.52 4.26
C ASP A 98 8.15 -6.50 5.21
N VAL A 99 7.35 -7.29 5.93
CA VAL A 99 7.85 -8.29 6.89
C VAL A 99 7.16 -9.62 6.58
N ILE A 100 7.93 -10.70 6.59
CA ILE A 100 7.44 -12.07 6.59
C ILE A 100 8.06 -12.77 7.80
N GLY A 101 7.24 -13.46 8.58
CA GLY A 101 7.68 -14.22 9.74
C GLY A 101 6.64 -15.26 10.12
N GLN A 102 7.03 -16.14 11.05
CA GLN A 102 6.11 -17.08 11.66
C GLN A 102 5.33 -16.39 12.78
N VAL A 103 4.02 -16.66 12.86
CA VAL A 103 3.23 -16.25 14.03
C VAL A 103 3.62 -17.18 15.17
N PHE A 104 4.25 -16.63 16.20
CA PHE A 104 4.63 -17.36 17.40
C PHE A 104 3.51 -17.35 18.45
N GLU A 105 2.94 -16.17 18.69
CA GLU A 105 1.88 -15.97 19.68
C GLU A 105 0.84 -14.96 19.16
N LEU A 106 -0.42 -15.15 19.54
CA LEU A 106 -1.52 -14.26 19.21
C LEU A 106 -2.28 -13.91 20.49
N GLY A 107 -2.28 -12.63 20.85
CA GLY A 107 -3.02 -12.12 22.01
C GLY A 107 -4.50 -11.87 21.72
N ASP A 108 -5.24 -11.48 22.77
CA ASP A 108 -6.66 -11.15 22.69
C ASP A 108 -6.92 -9.87 21.87
N LEU A 109 -8.14 -9.76 21.33
CA LEU A 109 -8.56 -8.57 20.60
C LEU A 109 -8.90 -7.43 21.57
N GLU A 110 -8.11 -6.37 21.55
CA GLU A 110 -8.36 -5.15 22.32
C GLU A 110 -8.97 -4.03 21.47
N THR A 111 -9.98 -3.35 22.00
CA THR A 111 -10.54 -2.14 21.36
C THR A 111 -9.96 -0.88 22.01
N VAL A 112 -9.13 -0.15 21.26
CA VAL A 112 -8.50 1.08 21.74
C VAL A 112 -9.30 2.31 21.27
N GLN A 113 -9.74 3.15 22.21
CA GLN A 113 -10.43 4.39 21.88
C GLN A 113 -9.45 5.49 21.44
N CYS A 114 -9.42 5.80 20.14
CA CYS A 114 -8.62 6.89 19.58
C CYS A 114 -9.43 8.18 19.43
N HIS A 115 -9.04 9.25 20.11
CA HIS A 115 -9.73 10.55 20.08
C HIS A 115 -9.52 11.36 18.78
N VAL A 116 -8.66 10.93 17.84
CA VAL A 116 -8.22 11.77 16.71
C VAL A 116 -8.53 11.19 15.30
N ILE A 117 -8.93 9.92 15.16
CA ILE A 117 -8.92 9.24 13.84
C ILE A 117 -10.34 9.01 13.27
N LYS A 118 -11.25 9.98 13.37
CA LYS A 118 -12.55 9.87 12.65
C LYS A 118 -12.45 10.17 11.14
N ARG A 119 -11.36 10.79 10.66
CA ARG A 119 -11.25 11.23 9.25
C ARG A 119 -10.66 10.21 8.27
N TYR A 120 -9.94 9.18 8.73
CA TYR A 120 -9.28 8.20 7.84
C TYR A 120 -9.83 6.77 7.93
N LEU A 121 -10.56 6.42 8.99
CA LEU A 121 -11.16 5.09 9.16
C LEU A 121 -12.46 4.90 8.36
N ALA A 122 -13.04 5.96 7.78
CA ALA A 122 -14.26 5.85 6.97
C ALA A 122 -14.08 5.18 5.59
N ALA A 123 -12.85 4.82 5.20
CA ALA A 123 -12.55 4.20 3.90
C ALA A 123 -12.14 2.72 3.98
N PHE A 124 -11.89 2.20 5.19
CA PHE A 124 -11.64 0.79 5.44
C PHE A 124 -12.56 0.41 6.60
N GLY A 125 -13.58 -0.41 6.33
CA GLY A 125 -14.54 -0.85 7.35
C GLY A 125 -13.84 -1.29 8.64
N GLU A 126 -14.54 -1.18 9.78
CA GLU A 126 -14.05 -1.23 11.17
C GLU A 126 -13.30 -2.50 11.64
N SER A 127 -12.68 -3.26 10.76
CA SER A 127 -11.85 -4.40 11.09
C SER A 127 -10.45 -4.18 10.51
N LEU A 128 -9.46 -4.07 11.42
CA LEU A 128 -8.05 -4.47 11.29
C LEU A 128 -7.07 -3.43 11.86
N LEU A 129 -7.05 -3.31 13.18
CA LEU A 129 -5.81 -3.10 13.93
C LEU A 129 -5.66 -4.33 14.83
N LYS A 130 -5.07 -5.40 14.29
CA LYS A 130 -4.58 -6.51 15.11
C LYS A 130 -3.13 -6.16 15.47
N GLN A 131 -2.84 -6.10 16.77
CA GLN A 131 -1.46 -6.08 17.23
C GLN A 131 -0.91 -7.49 17.05
N TYR A 132 0.25 -7.61 16.41
CA TYR A 132 0.96 -8.86 16.25
C TYR A 132 2.34 -8.69 16.87
N THR A 133 2.71 -9.60 17.75
CA THR A 133 4.09 -9.74 18.22
C THR A 133 4.77 -10.75 17.31
N VAL A 134 5.86 -10.35 16.65
CA VAL A 134 6.67 -11.25 15.85
C VAL A 134 8.00 -11.45 16.58
N SER A 135 8.32 -12.69 16.95
CA SER A 135 9.62 -13.04 17.53
C SER A 135 10.61 -13.41 16.43
N ALA A 136 11.88 -13.09 16.65
CA ALA A 136 13.02 -13.54 15.83
C ALA A 136 13.39 -14.99 16.15
#